data_AF-A0A0A9XF89-F1
#
_entry.id   AF-A0A0A9XF89-F1
#
_cell.length_a   1.000
_cell.length_b   1.000
_cell.length_c   1.000
_cell.angle_alpha   90.00
_cell.angle_beta   90.00
_cell.angle_gamma   90.00
#
_symmetry.space_group_name_H-M   'P 1'
#
loop_
_entity.id
_entity.type
_entity.pdbx_description
1 polymer ?
#
loop_
_entity_poly.entity_id
_entity_poly.type
_entity_poly.pdbx_seq_one_letter_code
_entity_poly.pdbx_strand_id
1 'polypeptide(L)'
;MESEDLEGANAAEAQEALMQCDGIFVPGGFGVRGVDGKCAAVRIARERDIPYFGVCLGMQVALIEFARNVLHLADANSEEFDPNSSHQVVRRMDVDRATMGANMHLGGRVIHLV
;
A
#
# COMPACT_ATOMS: atom_id res chain seq x y z
N MET A 1 8.33 4.56 -14.25
CA MET A 1 7.13 3.73 -14.41
C MET A 1 6.10 4.24 -13.44
N GLU A 2 4.92 4.55 -13.94
CA GLU A 2 3.80 4.99 -13.11
C GLU A 2 3.05 3.75 -12.60
N SER A 3 2.44 3.83 -11.42
CA SER A 3 1.67 2.71 -10.88
C SER A 3 0.51 2.30 -11.78
N GLU A 4 -0.10 3.26 -12.45
CA GLU A 4 -1.21 3.07 -13.38
C GLU A 4 -0.81 2.24 -14.61
N ASP A 5 0.48 2.19 -14.96
CA ASP A 5 0.97 1.34 -16.05
C ASP A 5 0.70 -0.15 -15.76
N LEU A 6 0.58 -0.53 -14.48
CA LEU A 6 0.26 -1.89 -14.02
C LEU A 6 -1.24 -2.21 -13.97
N GLU A 7 -2.12 -1.23 -14.18
CA GLU A 7 -3.58 -1.39 -14.13
C GLU A 7 -4.21 -1.47 -15.53
N GLY A 8 -3.46 -1.10 -16.58
CA GLY A 8 -3.97 -0.90 -17.93
C GLY A 8 -3.47 -1.88 -19.00
N ALA A 9 -3.63 -1.50 -20.27
CA ALA A 9 -3.23 -2.31 -21.42
C ALA A 9 -1.72 -2.65 -21.46
N ASN A 10 -0.90 -1.81 -20.83
CA ASN A 10 0.55 -1.97 -20.77
C ASN A 10 1.01 -2.77 -19.55
N ALA A 11 0.09 -3.34 -18.75
CA ALA A 11 0.42 -4.02 -17.50
C ALA A 11 1.42 -5.15 -17.68
N ALA A 12 1.33 -5.93 -18.77
CA ALA A 12 2.27 -7.02 -19.02
C ALA A 12 3.70 -6.52 -19.24
N GLU A 13 3.87 -5.44 -20.02
CA GLU A 13 5.18 -4.84 -20.27
C GLU A 13 5.75 -4.19 -19.00
N ALA A 14 4.90 -3.51 -18.24
CA ALA A 14 5.28 -2.91 -16.96
C ALA A 14 5.70 -3.98 -15.93
N GLN A 15 4.98 -5.11 -15.87
CA GLN A 15 5.33 -6.24 -15.01
C GLN A 15 6.69 -6.84 -15.38
N GLU A 16 6.94 -7.07 -16.67
CA GLU A 16 8.21 -7.60 -17.15
C GLU A 16 9.37 -6.67 -16.79
N ALA A 17 9.21 -5.36 -17.02
CA ALA A 17 10.22 -4.37 -16.67
C ALA A 17 10.49 -4.33 -15.15
N LEU A 18 9.47 -4.51 -14.31
CA LEU A 18 9.64 -4.60 -12.85
C LEU A 18 10.35 -5.87 -12.39
N MET A 19 10.13 -7.00 -13.06
CA MET A 19 10.80 -8.26 -12.74
C MET A 19 12.31 -8.24 -13.03
N GLN A 20 12.76 -7.28 -13.84
CA GLN A 20 14.18 -7.07 -14.15
C GLN A 20 14.89 -6.14 -13.16
N CYS A 21 14.17 -5.57 -12.19
CA CYS A 21 14.73 -4.65 -11.20
C CYS A 21 15.28 -5.39 -9.98
N ASP A 22 16.39 -4.90 -9.42
CA ASP A 22 17.01 -5.42 -8.19
C ASP A 22 16.26 -5.02 -6.91
N GLY A 23 15.25 -4.16 -7.03
CA GLY A 23 14.45 -3.68 -5.92
C GLY A 23 13.26 -2.84 -6.36
N ILE A 24 12.20 -2.86 -5.56
CA ILE A 24 10.96 -2.12 -5.79
C ILE A 24 10.76 -1.14 -4.63
N PHE A 25 10.71 0.15 -4.97
CA PHE A 25 10.42 1.22 -4.03
C PHE A 25 9.04 1.81 -4.31
N VAL A 26 8.16 1.79 -3.31
CA VAL A 26 6.85 2.45 -3.38
C VAL A 26 6.83 3.63 -2.41
N PRO A 27 6.81 4.87 -2.92
CA PRO A 27 6.80 6.07 -2.10
C PRO A 27 5.44 6.28 -1.41
N GLY A 28 5.39 7.27 -0.52
CA GLY A 28 4.14 7.77 0.01
C GLY A 28 3.25 8.38 -1.07
N GLY A 29 1.96 8.46 -0.80
CA GLY A 29 0.97 9.04 -1.69
C GLY A 29 -0.36 9.24 -0.98
N PHE A 30 -1.30 9.85 -1.69
CA PHE A 30 -2.64 10.15 -1.19
C PHE A 30 -3.70 9.82 -2.25
N GLY A 31 -4.87 9.42 -1.78
CA GLY A 31 -5.99 9.05 -2.64
C GLY A 31 -5.83 7.67 -3.31
N VAL A 32 -6.87 7.29 -4.04
CA VAL A 32 -7.05 5.93 -4.60
C VAL A 32 -6.28 5.66 -5.89
N ARG A 33 -5.75 6.72 -6.54
CA ARG A 33 -5.12 6.59 -7.86
C ARG A 33 -3.85 5.74 -7.80
N GLY A 34 -3.78 4.74 -8.68
CA GLY A 34 -2.63 3.84 -8.79
C GLY A 34 -2.48 2.90 -7.59
N VAL A 35 -3.49 2.74 -6.73
CA VAL A 35 -3.39 1.86 -5.55
C VAL A 35 -3.32 0.39 -5.97
N ASP A 36 -4.11 -0.03 -6.95
CA ASP A 36 -4.12 -1.43 -7.40
C ASP A 36 -2.83 -1.78 -8.15
N GLY A 37 -2.27 -0.83 -8.91
CA GLY A 37 -0.96 -0.95 -9.54
C GLY A 37 0.16 -1.04 -8.51
N LYS A 38 0.11 -0.26 -7.43
CA LYS A 38 1.04 -0.40 -6.30
C LYS A 38 0.90 -1.76 -5.61
N CYS A 39 -0.32 -2.27 -5.45
CA CYS A 39 -0.55 -3.62 -4.91
C CYS A 39 0.01 -4.70 -5.86
N ALA A 40 -0.11 -4.53 -7.18
CA ALA A 40 0.52 -5.40 -8.16
C ALA A 40 2.05 -5.38 -8.04
N ALA A 41 2.66 -4.20 -7.86
CA ALA A 41 4.11 -4.08 -7.63
C ALA A 41 4.56 -4.80 -6.35
N VAL A 42 3.81 -4.70 -5.25
CA VAL A 42 4.07 -5.47 -4.02
C VAL A 42 4.01 -6.97 -4.30
N ARG A 43 2.95 -7.42 -5.01
CA ARG A 43 2.76 -8.83 -5.32
C ARG A 43 3.94 -9.39 -6.11
N ILE A 44 4.38 -8.66 -7.14
CA ILE A 44 5.56 -9.03 -7.94
C ILE A 44 6.78 -9.13 -7.04
N ALA A 45 7.00 -8.14 -6.18
CA ALA A 45 8.13 -8.15 -5.25
C ALA A 45 8.14 -9.41 -4.37
N ARG A 46 6.98 -9.72 -3.77
CA ARG A 46 6.80 -10.88 -2.89
C ARG A 46 6.92 -12.22 -3.62
N GLU A 47 6.34 -12.36 -4.81
CA GLU A 47 6.32 -13.62 -5.56
C GLU A 47 7.63 -13.92 -6.28
N ARG A 48 8.48 -12.90 -6.49
CA ARG A 48 9.77 -13.02 -7.17
C ARG A 48 10.98 -12.83 -6.25
N ASP A 49 10.78 -12.73 -4.95
CA ASP A 49 11.82 -12.44 -3.96
C ASP A 49 12.66 -11.19 -4.30
N ILE A 50 12.01 -10.16 -4.86
CA ILE A 50 12.66 -8.87 -5.15
C ILE A 50 12.55 -8.00 -3.89
N PRO A 51 13.66 -7.40 -3.41
CA PRO A 51 13.64 -6.49 -2.27
C PRO A 51 12.61 -5.36 -2.42
N TYR A 52 11.76 -5.19 -1.43
CA TYR A 52 10.71 -4.17 -1.41
C TYR A 52 10.94 -3.14 -0.30
N PHE A 53 10.79 -1.86 -0.62
CA PHE A 53 10.76 -0.78 0.37
C PHE A 53 9.53 0.11 0.17
N GLY A 54 8.60 0.06 1.14
CA GLY A 54 7.37 0.83 1.11
C GLY A 54 7.34 1.90 2.20
N VAL A 55 7.13 3.16 1.82
CA VAL A 55 7.05 4.29 2.75
C VAL A 55 5.63 4.83 2.81
N CYS A 56 5.10 5.05 4.02
CA CYS A 56 3.77 5.60 4.24
C CYS A 56 2.69 4.78 3.51
N LEU A 57 2.12 5.28 2.41
CA LEU A 57 1.20 4.52 1.56
C LEU A 57 1.80 3.20 1.06
N GLY A 58 3.10 3.16 0.77
CA GLY A 58 3.79 1.92 0.38
C GLY A 58 3.64 0.81 1.42
N MET A 59 3.74 1.14 2.71
CA MET A 59 3.50 0.18 3.78
C MET A 59 2.03 -0.30 3.79
N GLN A 60 1.08 0.62 3.59
CA GLN A 60 -0.34 0.31 3.62
C GLN A 60 -0.74 -0.63 2.48
N VAL A 61 -0.29 -0.38 1.25
CA VAL A 61 -0.57 -1.25 0.10
C VAL A 61 0.10 -2.62 0.25
N ALA A 62 1.24 -2.70 0.95
CA ALA A 62 1.86 -3.98 1.25
C ALA A 62 1.00 -4.85 2.18
N LEU A 63 0.39 -4.25 3.21
CA LEU A 63 -0.57 -4.93 4.07
C LEU A 63 -1.81 -5.40 3.30
N ILE A 64 -2.34 -4.55 2.41
CA ILE A 64 -3.50 -4.87 1.57
C ILE A 64 -3.19 -6.05 0.64
N GLU A 65 -2.06 -6.02 -0.07
CA GLU A 65 -1.66 -7.13 -0.96
C GLU A 65 -1.50 -8.44 -0.19
N PHE A 66 -0.82 -8.40 0.95
CA PHE A 66 -0.59 -9.60 1.76
C PHE A 66 -1.91 -10.17 2.29
N ALA A 67 -2.82 -9.32 2.77
CA ALA A 67 -4.13 -9.76 3.23
C ALA A 67 -4.95 -10.41 2.11
N ARG A 68 -4.94 -9.82 0.90
CA ARG A 68 -5.66 -10.36 -0.26
C ARG A 68 -5.11 -11.70 -0.73
N ASN A 69 -3.78 -11.79 -0.91
CA ASN A 69 -3.17 -12.92 -1.62
C ASN A 69 -2.64 -14.02 -0.70
N VAL A 70 -2.17 -13.69 0.51
CA VAL A 70 -1.60 -14.67 1.46
C VAL A 70 -2.62 -15.09 2.50
N LEU A 71 -3.42 -14.16 3.03
CA LEU A 71 -4.47 -14.48 4.01
C LEU A 71 -5.84 -14.77 3.38
N HIS A 72 -5.95 -14.66 2.06
CA HIS A 72 -7.17 -14.94 1.28
C HIS A 72 -8.38 -14.06 1.66
N LEU A 73 -8.15 -12.84 2.15
CA LEU A 73 -9.17 -11.85 2.42
C LEU A 73 -9.39 -10.99 1.17
N ALA A 74 -10.16 -11.51 0.21
CA ALA A 74 -10.24 -10.97 -1.15
C ALA A 74 -10.68 -9.49 -1.22
N ASP A 75 -11.55 -9.05 -0.31
CA ASP A 75 -12.03 -7.67 -0.23
C ASP A 75 -11.20 -6.78 0.71
N ALA A 76 -10.07 -7.27 1.24
CA ALA A 76 -9.24 -6.49 2.16
C ALA A 76 -8.81 -5.16 1.54
N ASN A 77 -8.99 -4.07 2.29
CA ASN A 77 -8.67 -2.73 1.81
C ASN A 77 -8.38 -1.77 2.98
N SER A 78 -8.06 -0.52 2.67
CA SER A 78 -8.09 0.55 3.66
C SER A 78 -9.50 1.13 3.80
N GLU A 79 -9.83 1.64 4.98
CA GLU A 79 -11.05 2.42 5.21
C GLU A 79 -11.11 3.69 4.33
N GLU A 80 -9.95 4.23 3.93
CA GLU A 80 -9.88 5.40 3.04
C GLU A 80 -10.28 5.06 1.61
N PHE A 81 -9.89 3.89 1.11
CA PHE A 81 -10.10 3.50 -0.29
C PHE A 81 -11.40 2.74 -0.51
N ASP A 82 -11.80 1.90 0.44
CA ASP A 82 -13.08 1.19 0.41
C ASP A 82 -13.73 1.14 1.81
N PRO A 83 -14.62 2.09 2.11
CA PRO A 83 -15.35 2.11 3.38
C PRO A 83 -16.29 0.93 3.58
N ASN A 84 -16.65 0.20 2.52
CA ASN A 84 -17.60 -0.91 2.56
C ASN A 84 -16.91 -2.28 2.66
N SER A 85 -15.57 -2.33 2.56
CA SER A 85 -14.80 -3.55 2.76
C SER A 85 -15.11 -4.17 4.13
N SER A 86 -15.36 -5.48 4.16
CA SER A 86 -15.53 -6.22 5.41
C SER A 86 -14.19 -6.43 6.14
N HIS A 87 -13.07 -6.24 5.43
CA HIS A 87 -11.70 -6.40 5.93
C HIS A 87 -10.90 -5.10 5.78
N GLN A 88 -11.22 -4.10 6.60
CA GLN A 88 -10.46 -2.83 6.68
C GLN A 88 -9.13 -3.02 7.44
N VAL A 89 -8.10 -3.50 6.74
CA VAL A 89 -6.77 -3.79 7.31
C VAL A 89 -5.95 -2.54 7.64
N VAL A 90 -6.31 -1.41 7.05
CA VAL A 90 -5.78 -0.08 7.37
C VAL A 90 -6.95 0.84 7.71
N ARG A 91 -6.96 1.39 8.92
CA ARG A 91 -8.05 2.23 9.44
C ARG A 91 -7.51 3.55 9.94
N ARG A 92 -8.33 4.61 9.90
CA ARG A 92 -8.03 5.83 10.63
C ARG A 92 -8.06 5.55 12.13
N MET A 93 -7.04 6.04 12.82
CA MET A 93 -6.99 5.98 14.28
C MET A 93 -7.95 7.00 14.87
N ASP A 94 -8.72 6.59 15.88
CA ASP A 94 -9.57 7.48 16.66
C ASP A 94 -8.69 8.47 17.41
N VAL A 95 -8.77 9.75 17.03
CA VAL A 95 -8.14 10.86 17.76
C VAL A 95 -9.18 11.58 18.58
N ASP A 96 -8.83 11.98 19.81
CA ASP A 96 -9.71 12.79 20.65
C ASP A 96 -9.95 14.15 19.97
N ARG A 97 -11.13 14.28 19.35
CA ARG A 97 -11.52 15.50 18.61
C ARG A 97 -11.69 16.71 19.54
N ALA A 98 -11.88 16.50 20.85
CA ALA A 98 -12.07 17.58 21.81
C ALA A 98 -10.76 18.30 22.16
N THR A 99 -9.63 17.58 22.18
CA THR A 99 -8.30 18.15 22.48
C THR A 99 -7.41 18.31 21.26
N MET A 100 -7.59 17.49 20.21
CA MET A 100 -6.63 17.41 19.09
C MET A 100 -7.19 17.84 17.73
N GLY A 101 -8.49 18.17 17.59
CA GLY A 101 -9.07 18.57 16.30
C GLY A 101 -8.77 17.57 15.16
N ALA A 102 -8.68 18.04 13.91
CA ALA A 102 -8.25 17.25 12.74
C ALA A 102 -6.74 17.36 12.48
N ASN A 103 -5.91 17.02 13.47
CA ASN A 103 -4.45 17.13 13.35
C ASN A 103 -3.85 15.84 12.76
N MET A 104 -3.01 15.97 11.73
CA MET A 104 -2.25 14.86 11.16
C MET A 104 -1.19 14.34 12.14
N HIS A 105 -0.90 13.03 12.10
CA HIS A 105 0.21 12.45 12.86
C HIS A 105 1.55 12.87 12.25
N LEU A 106 2.08 14.01 12.69
CA LEU A 106 3.27 14.67 12.13
C LEU A 106 4.23 15.11 13.24
N GLY A 107 5.53 15.19 12.92
CA GLY A 107 6.58 15.68 13.80
C GLY A 107 7.50 14.58 14.34
N GLY A 108 8.46 14.97 15.18
CA GLY A 108 9.38 14.02 15.82
C GLY A 108 8.64 13.13 16.81
N ARG A 109 8.78 11.81 16.63
CA ARG A 109 8.24 10.79 17.53
C ARG A 109 9.33 9.78 17.85
N VAL A 110 9.33 9.29 19.08
CA VAL A 110 10.23 8.21 19.48
C VAL A 110 9.63 6.90 18.96
N ILE A 111 10.41 6.15 18.19
CA ILE A 111 10.05 4.80 17.77
C ILE A 111 10.83 3.83 18.66
N HIS A 112 10.10 2.99 19.39
CA HIS A 112 10.68 1.94 20.21
C HIS A 112 10.67 0.63 19.42
N LEU A 113 11.84 0.04 19.21
CA LEU A 113 11.95 -1.31 18.69
C LEU A 113 11.75 -2.27 19.86
N VAL A 114 10.72 -3.10 19.78
CA VAL A 114 10.42 -4.18 20.74
C VAL A 114 10.93 -5.51 20.25
#